data_AF-A0A1I4UND8-F1
#
_entry.id   AF-A0A1I4UND8-F1
#
_cell.length_a   1.000
_cell.length_b   1.000
_cell.length_c   1.000
_cell.angle_alpha   90.00
_cell.angle_beta   90.00
_cell.angle_gamma   90.00
#
_symmetry.space_group_name_H-M   'P 1'
#
loop_
_entity.id
_entity.type
_entity.pdbx_description
1 polymer ?
#
loop_
_entity_poly.entity_id
_entity_poly.type
_entity_poly.pdbx_seq_one_letter_code
_entity_poly.pdbx_strand_id
1 'polypeptide(L)' 'MPALYVMIPAALLIVAIAIYIFFWAVDSGQYDDLDGPAHSILFDDQDPNHQAAIHEADQPPAVDPAKPTDKAPPHA' A
#
# COMPACT_ATOMS: atom_id res chain seq x y z
N MET A 1 -5.65 -47.94 16.29
CA MET A 1 -5.80 -46.48 16.07
C MET A 1 -4.45 -45.76 16.20
N PRO A 2 -3.57 -45.85 15.20
CA PRO A 2 -2.21 -45.28 15.26
C PRO A 2 -2.13 -43.78 14.90
N ALA A 3 -3.18 -43.20 14.30
CA ALA A 3 -3.15 -41.82 13.77
C ALA A 3 -2.82 -40.76 14.83
N LEU A 4 -3.24 -40.98 16.09
CA LEU A 4 -2.95 -40.06 17.20
C LEU A 4 -1.44 -39.88 17.44
N TYR A 5 -0.63 -40.92 17.23
CA TYR A 5 0.81 -40.84 17.40
C TYR A 5 1.50 -39.96 16.36
N VAL A 6 0.85 -39.71 15.22
CA VAL A 6 1.36 -38.83 14.17
C VAL A 6 0.76 -37.44 14.28
N MET A 7 -0.54 -37.35 14.58
CA MET A 7 -1.25 -36.07 14.63
C MET A 7 -0.85 -35.19 15.82
N ILE A 8 -0.59 -35.78 17.00
CA ILE A 8 -0.17 -35.02 18.18
C ILE A 8 1.18 -34.30 17.95
N PRO A 9 2.27 -34.98 17.54
CA PRO A 9 3.53 -34.29 17.27
C PRO A 9 3.45 -33.35 16.08
N ALA A 10 2.69 -33.69 15.03
CA ALA A 10 2.48 -32.78 13.90
C ALA A 10 1.80 -31.47 14.34
N ALA A 11 0.75 -31.55 15.17
CA ALA A 11 0.08 -30.38 15.72
C ALA A 11 1.02 -29.53 16.60
N LEU A 12 1.82 -30.17 17.46
CA LEU A 12 2.81 -29.46 18.28
C LEU A 12 3.86 -28.74 17.42
N LEU A 13 4.32 -29.37 16.33
CA LEU A 13 5.26 -28.76 15.39
C LEU A 13 4.64 -27.50 14.73
N ILE A 14 3.40 -27.60 14.26
CA ILE A 14 2.69 -26.47 13.63
C ILE A 14 2.54 -25.31 14.62
N VAL A 15 2.13 -25.61 15.86
CA VAL A 15 2.00 -24.59 16.91
C VAL A 15 3.36 -23.95 17.22
N ALA A 16 4.43 -24.72 17.32
CA ALA A 16 5.77 -24.20 17.56
C ALA A 16 6.25 -23.28 16.42
N ILE A 17 6.01 -23.66 15.16
CA ILE A 17 6.32 -22.84 13.99
C ILE A 17 5.50 -21.54 14.00
N ALA A 18 4.20 -21.62 14.29
CA ALA A 18 3.34 -20.45 14.36
C ALA A 18 3.80 -19.46 15.44
N ILE A 19 4.16 -19.96 16.62
CA ILE A 19 4.72 -19.15 17.71
C ILE A 19 6.05 -18.50 17.28
N TYR A 20 6.94 -19.25 16.64
CA TYR A 20 8.21 -18.73 16.15
C TYR A 20 8.00 -17.59 15.13
N ILE A 21 7.14 -17.79 14.13
CA ILE A 21 6.82 -16.77 13.12
C ILE A 21 6.18 -15.54 13.77
N PHE A 22 5.28 -15.73 14.74
CA PHE A 22 4.65 -14.63 15.46
C PHE A 22 5.69 -13.75 16.17
N PHE A 23 6.60 -14.34 16.94
CA PHE A 23 7.65 -13.58 17.63
C PHE A 23 8.62 -12.91 16.65
N TRP A 24 8.97 -13.57 15.55
CA TRP A 24 9.79 -12.96 14.49
C TRP A 24 9.10 -11.74 13.86
N ALA A 25 7.80 -11.82 13.58
CA ALA A 25 7.05 -10.70 13.01
C ALA A 25 6.93 -9.51 13.98
N VAL A 26 6.76 -9.79 15.28
CA VAL A 26 6.76 -8.78 16.35
C VAL A 26 8.12 -8.07 16.45
N ASP A 27 9.22 -8.83 16.44
CA ASP A 27 10.58 -8.28 16.51
C ASP A 27 10.98 -7.51 15.23
N SER A 28 10.42 -7.91 14.07
CA SER A 28 10.68 -7.26 12.78
C SER A 28 10.08 -5.84 12.64
N GLY A 29 9.46 -5.29 13.69
CA GLY A 29 9.03 -3.89 13.71
C GLY A 29 7.88 -3.56 12.73
N GLN A 30 7.13 -4.56 12.24
CA GLN A 30 6.01 -4.32 11.31
C GLN A 30 4.89 -3.45 11.93
N TYR A 31 4.85 -3.35 13.26
CA TYR A 31 3.89 -2.53 13.98
C TYR A 31 4.32 -1.05 14.13
N ASP A 32 5.58 -0.71 13.87
CA ASP A 32 6.08 0.68 13.96
C ASP A 32 5.57 1.55 12.79
N ASP A 33 5.15 0.94 11.67
CA ASP A 33 4.65 1.66 10.49
C ASP A 33 3.11 1.73 10.42
N LEU A 34 2.41 1.47 11.54
CA LEU A 34 0.97 1.72 11.63
C LEU A 34 0.63 3.23 11.64
N ASP A 35 1.61 4.09 11.91
CA ASP A 35 1.48 5.55 11.88
C ASP A 35 1.71 6.16 10.47
N GLY A 36 2.22 5.39 9.50
CA GLY A 36 2.59 5.86 8.17
C GLY A 36 1.45 6.44 7.31
N PRO A 37 0.27 5.79 7.20
CA PRO A 37 -0.81 6.25 6.30
C PRO A 37 -1.64 7.42 6.84
N ALA A 38 -1.69 7.62 8.16
CA ALA A 38 -2.54 8.64 8.77
C ALA A 38 -1.97 10.06 8.61
N HIS A 39 -0.66 10.20 8.50
CA HIS A 39 0.01 11.49 8.34
C HIS A 39 0.14 11.93 6.87
N SER A 40 0.14 11.02 5.89
CA SER A 40 0.18 11.42 4.47
C SER A 40 -1.10 12.14 4.06
N ILE A 41 -2.26 11.68 4.50
CA ILE A 41 -3.56 12.26 4.09
C ILE A 41 -3.78 13.71 4.55
N LEU A 42 -3.14 14.13 5.65
CA LEU A 42 -3.27 15.49 6.19
C LEU A 42 -2.24 16.47 5.59
N PHE A 43 -1.15 15.96 5.03
CA PHE A 43 -0.05 16.77 4.50
C PHE A 43 0.18 16.59 2.98
N ASP A 44 -0.61 15.78 2.29
CA ASP A 44 -0.56 15.60 0.82
C ASP A 44 -0.76 16.93 0.06
N ASP A 45 -1.49 17.89 0.65
CA ASP A 45 -1.69 19.23 0.08
C ASP A 45 -0.40 20.09 0.07
N GLN A 46 0.62 19.70 0.84
CA GLN A 46 1.92 20.36 0.92
C GLN A 46 2.99 19.70 0.05
N ASP A 47 2.66 18.61 -0.66
CA ASP A 47 3.59 18.01 -1.62
C ASP A 47 3.78 18.97 -2.80
N PRO A 48 5.02 19.42 -3.09
CA PRO A 48 5.30 20.28 -4.24
C PRO A 48 4.86 19.68 -5.58
N ASN A 49 4.79 18.35 -5.70
CA ASN A 49 4.25 17.68 -6.89
C ASN A 49 2.72 17.85 -6.99
N HIS A 50 2.01 17.86 -5.86
CA HIS A 50 0.57 18.09 -5.83
C HIS A 50 0.24 19.56 -6.16
N GLN A 51 1.02 20.50 -5.62
CA GLN A 51 0.89 21.92 -5.94
C GLN A 51 1.16 22.20 -7.43
N ALA A 52 2.18 21.58 -8.03
CA ALA A 52 2.47 21.72 -9.45
C ALA A 52 1.30 21.23 -10.34
N ALA A 53 0.63 20.14 -9.96
CA ALA A 53 -0.53 19.63 -10.69
C ALA A 53 -1.75 20.56 -10.59
N ILE A 54 -1.98 21.20 -9.44
CA ILE A 54 -3.07 22.17 -9.25
C ILE A 54 -2.78 23.46 -10.03
N HIS A 55 -1.54 23.94 -10.02
CA HIS A 55 -1.10 25.11 -10.80
C HIS A 55 -1.18 24.91 -12.32
N GLU A 56 -1.07 23.66 -12.80
CA GLU A 56 -1.30 23.30 -14.20
C GLU A 56 -2.81 23.31 -14.56
N ALA A 57 -3.67 22.89 -13.62
CA ALA A 57 -5.12 22.86 -13.81
C ALA A 57 -5.78 24.26 -13.77
N ASP A 58 -5.21 25.19 -13.00
CA ASP A 58 -5.70 26.57 -12.86
C ASP A 58 -5.12 27.52 -13.92
N GLN A 59 -4.11 27.07 -14.69
CA GLN A 59 -3.68 27.76 -15.89
C GLN A 59 -4.70 27.53 -17.01
N PRO A 60 -5.28 28.59 -17.61
CA PRO A 60 -6.06 28.42 -18.83
C PRO A 60 -5.15 27.75 -19.85
N PRO A 61 -5.64 26.75 -20.61
CA PRO A 61 -4.81 25.96 -21.50
C PRO A 61 -4.09 26.93 -22.43
N ALA A 62 -2.79 27.11 -22.20
CA ALA A 62 -1.93 27.71 -23.18
C ALA A 62 -2.04 26.76 -24.37
N VAL A 63 -2.70 27.25 -25.42
CA VAL A 63 -2.86 26.51 -26.67
C VAL A 63 -1.46 26.43 -27.26
N ASP A 64 -0.70 25.42 -26.85
CA ASP A 64 0.53 25.01 -27.49
C ASP A 64 0.14 24.38 -28.83
N PRO A 65 0.44 25.02 -29.97
CA PRO A 65 0.00 24.54 -31.28
C PRO A 65 0.71 23.25 -31.73
N ALA A 66 1.59 22.69 -30.90
CA ALA A 66 2.47 21.58 -31.25
C ALA A 66 2.13 20.24 -30.57
N LYS A 67 1.14 20.17 -29.66
CA LYS A 67 0.73 18.89 -29.06
C LYS A 67 -0.51 18.36 -29.79
N PRO A 68 -0.46 17.21 -30.49
CA PRO A 68 -1.65 16.62 -31.08
C PRO A 68 -2.63 16.31 -29.96
N THR A 69 -3.74 17.03 -29.91
CA THR A 69 -4.86 16.75 -29.02
C THR A 69 -5.55 15.49 -29.50
N ASP A 70 -5.17 14.34 -28.97
CA ASP A 70 -6.02 13.16 -29.03
C ASP A 70 -7.10 13.29 -27.95
N LYS A 71 -8.06 14.18 -28.23
CA LYS A 71 -9.32 14.26 -27.50
C LYS A 71 -10.32 13.34 -28.20
N ALA A 72 -10.56 12.18 -27.62
CA ALA A 72 -11.78 11.41 -27.89
C ALA A 72 -12.31 10.75 -26.61
N PRO A 73 -13.31 11.37 -25.96
CA PRO A 73 -14.51 10.66 -25.50
C PRO A 73 -15.72 11.20 -26.31
N PRO A 74 -16.84 10.47 -26.49
CA PRO A 74 -17.37 9.38 -25.65
C PRO A 74 -17.99 8.20 -26.42
N HIS A 75 -18.11 7.01 -25.83
CA HIS A 75 -19.21 6.11 -26.18
C HIS A 75 -19.75 5.38 -24.94
N ALA A 76 -21.00 5.74 -24.63
CA ALA A 76 -22.08 5.05 -23.91
C ALA A 76 -21.75 4.04 -22.81
#